data_AF-A0A3C0CYI4-F1
#
_entry.id   AF-A0A3C0CYI4-F1
#
_cell.length_a   1.000
_cell.length_b   1.000
_cell.length_c   1.000
_cell.angle_alpha   90.00
_cell.angle_beta   90.00
_cell.angle_gamma   90.00
#
_symmetry.space_group_name_H-M   'P 1'
#
loop_
_entity.id
_entity.type
_entity.pdbx_description
1 polymer ?
#
loop_
_entity_poly.entity_id
_entity_poly.type
_entity_poly.pdbx_seq_one_letter_code
_entity_poly.pdbx_strand_id
1 'polypeptide(L)' 'MDEAEALVEEAKQVAIETVQGMSDEAAEEWATVKQDLRSAVAKRLYARTHRRPMVIPVIMEI' A
#
# COMPACT_ATOMS: atom_id res chain seq x y z
N MET A 1 13.19 -11.21 -15.82
CA MET A 1 12.46 -10.32 -14.90
C MET A 1 12.55 -10.96 -13.54
N ASP A 2 13.14 -10.27 -12.58
CA ASP A 2 13.24 -10.77 -11.22
C ASP A 2 11.85 -10.81 -10.58
N GLU A 3 11.49 -11.95 -10.01
CA GLU A 3 10.17 -12.19 -9.42
C GLU A 3 9.88 -11.22 -8.25
N ALA A 4 10.94 -10.78 -7.56
CA ALA A 4 10.88 -9.74 -6.53
C ALA A 4 10.52 -8.36 -7.12
N GLU A 5 11.03 -8.02 -8.29
CA GLU A 5 10.76 -6.75 -8.95
C GLU A 5 9.29 -6.65 -9.38
N ALA A 6 8.76 -7.73 -9.96
CA ALA A 6 7.34 -7.83 -10.30
C ALA A 6 6.43 -7.73 -9.07
N LEU A 7 6.83 -8.32 -7.94
CA LEU A 7 6.10 -8.22 -6.67
C LEU A 7 6.09 -6.78 -6.13
N VAL A 8 7.22 -6.08 -6.20
CA VAL A 8 7.34 -4.69 -5.75
C VAL A 8 6.49 -3.77 -6.63
N GLU A 9 6.50 -3.98 -7.95
CA GLU A 9 5.71 -3.17 -8.87
C GLU A 9 4.21 -3.35 -8.62
N GLU A 10 3.78 -4.57 -8.38
CA GLU A 10 2.41 -4.86 -7.98
C GLU A 10 2.02 -4.22 -6.64
N ALA A 11 2.92 -4.24 -5.66
CA ALA A 11 2.68 -3.58 -4.38
C ALA A 11 2.54 -2.06 -4.52
N LYS A 12 3.32 -1.43 -5.42
CA LYS A 12 3.14 0.00 -5.75
C LYS A 12 1.79 0.26 -6.39
N GLN A 13 1.38 -0.58 -7.34
CA GLN A 13 0.10 -0.42 -8.02
C GLN A 13 -1.07 -0.48 -7.03
N VAL A 14 -1.03 -1.44 -6.09
CA VAL A 14 -2.02 -1.53 -5.00
C VAL A 14 -2.03 -0.27 -4.12
N ALA A 15 -0.86 0.28 -3.80
CA ALA A 15 -0.77 1.51 -3.01
C ALA A 15 -1.41 2.72 -3.74
N ILE A 16 -1.14 2.86 -5.04
CA ILE A 16 -1.71 3.93 -5.88
C ILE A 16 -3.23 3.79 -5.96
N GLU A 17 -3.73 2.59 -6.25
CA GLU A 17 -5.18 2.31 -6.34
C GLU A 17 -5.90 2.55 -5.01
N THR A 18 -5.24 2.23 -3.89
CA THR A 18 -5.80 2.47 -2.55
C THR A 18 -6.01 3.96 -2.31
N VAL A 19 -5.02 4.79 -2.64
CA VAL A 19 -5.11 6.25 -2.46
C VAL A 19 -6.09 6.88 -3.45
N GLN A 20 -6.09 6.43 -4.71
CA GLN A 20 -7.02 6.93 -5.74
C GLN A 20 -8.48 6.55 -5.47
N GLY A 21 -8.72 5.46 -4.74
CA GLY A 21 -10.06 5.01 -4.36
C GLY A 21 -10.60 5.63 -3.08
N MET A 22 -9.81 6.45 -2.37
CA MET A 22 -10.26 7.13 -1.15
C MET A 22 -11.19 8.29 -1.49
N SER A 23 -12.21 8.50 -0.64
CA SER A 23 -12.97 9.74 -0.67
C SER A 23 -12.11 10.91 -0.18
N ASP A 24 -12.47 12.13 -0.59
CA ASP A 24 -11.81 13.34 -0.12
C ASP A 24 -11.76 13.40 1.42
N GLU A 25 -12.87 13.03 2.07
CA GLU A 25 -13.00 12.98 3.53
C GLU A 25 -12.07 11.94 4.18
N ALA A 26 -11.83 10.79 3.53
CA ALA A 26 -10.87 9.79 4.02
C ALA A 26 -9.41 10.22 3.78
N ALA A 27 -9.17 11.02 2.73
CA ALA A 27 -7.86 11.54 2.40
C ALA A 27 -7.42 12.68 3.36
N GLU A 28 -8.36 13.42 3.95
CA GLU A 28 -8.08 14.44 4.98
C GLU A 28 -7.53 13.84 6.28
N GLU A 29 -7.86 12.58 6.58
CA GLU A 29 -7.37 11.89 7.78
C GLU A 29 -6.14 11.03 7.49
N TRP A 30 -4.95 11.60 7.66
CA TRP A 30 -3.67 10.91 7.40
C TRP A 30 -3.49 9.59 8.16
N ALA A 31 -4.12 9.44 9.32
CA ALA A 31 -4.09 8.18 10.08
C ALA A 31 -4.81 7.06 9.31
N THR A 32 -5.98 7.37 8.75
CA THR A 32 -6.79 6.47 7.92
C THR A 32 -6.06 6.13 6.63
N VAL A 33 -5.49 7.12 5.94
CA VAL A 33 -4.66 6.91 4.73
C VAL A 33 -3.51 5.92 5.00
N LYS A 34 -2.74 6.14 6.07
CA LYS A 34 -1.62 5.26 6.45
C LYS A 34 -2.09 3.85 6.81
N GLN A 35 -3.21 3.71 7.51
CA GLN A 35 -3.75 2.42 7.90
C GLN A 35 -4.17 1.59 6.68
N ASP A 36 -4.88 2.21 5.75
CA ASP A 36 -5.42 1.54 4.57
C ASP A 36 -4.32 1.15 3.60
N LEU A 37 -3.35 2.05 3.37
CA LEU A 37 -2.13 1.74 2.59
C LEU A 37 -1.38 0.53 3.18
N ARG A 38 -1.14 0.53 4.49
CA ARG A 38 -0.45 -0.58 5.16
C ARG A 38 -1.23 -1.88 4.96
N SER A 39 -2.54 -1.85 5.17
CA SER A 39 -3.40 -3.04 5.15
C SER A 39 -3.53 -3.62 3.74
N ALA A 40 -3.73 -2.78 2.73
CA ALA A 40 -3.86 -3.20 1.33
C ALA A 40 -2.56 -3.85 0.82
N VAL A 41 -1.42 -3.18 1.03
CA VAL A 41 -0.11 -3.68 0.60
C VAL A 41 0.25 -4.97 1.35
N ALA A 42 0.07 -5.01 2.68
CA ALA A 42 0.36 -6.20 3.47
C ALA A 42 -0.49 -7.40 3.03
N LYS A 43 -1.77 -7.20 2.73
CA LYS A 43 -2.67 -8.24 2.23
C LYS A 43 -2.18 -8.77 0.88
N ARG A 44 -1.73 -7.90 -0.03
CA ARG A 44 -1.22 -8.32 -1.34
C ARG A 44 0.08 -9.11 -1.23
N LEU A 45 1.03 -8.62 -0.44
CA LEU A 45 2.31 -9.29 -0.20
C LEU A 45 2.11 -10.67 0.43
N TYR A 46 1.17 -10.79 1.37
CA TYR A 46 0.81 -12.09 1.96
C TYR A 46 0.19 -13.03 0.92
N ALA A 47 -0.73 -12.56 0.09
CA ALA A 47 -1.38 -13.38 -0.94
C ALA A 47 -0.38 -13.95 -1.96
N ARG A 48 0.67 -13.19 -2.30
CA ARG A 48 1.71 -13.63 -3.24
C ARG A 48 2.79 -14.50 -2.58
N THR A 49 3.22 -14.16 -1.37
CA THR A 49 4.45 -14.73 -0.79
C THR A 49 4.22 -15.62 0.42
N HIS A 50 3.01 -15.62 1.00
CA HIS A 50 2.67 -16.27 2.27
C HIS A 50 3.52 -15.78 3.46
N ARG A 51 4.16 -14.61 3.33
CA ARG A 51 4.94 -13.96 4.39
C ARG A 51 4.26 -12.66 4.82
N ARG A 52 4.58 -12.20 6.03
CA ARG A 52 4.07 -10.94 6.60
C ARG A 52 5.21 -9.91 6.72
N PRO A 53 5.66 -9.32 5.60
CA PRO A 53 6.68 -8.27 5.66
C PRO A 53 6.15 -7.03 6.40
N MET A 54 7.08 -6.28 6.99
CA MET A 54 6.77 -5.02 7.65
C MET A 54 6.49 -3.94 6.60
N VAL A 55 5.31 -3.31 6.66
CA VAL A 55 4.92 -2.21 5.76
C VAL A 55 4.84 -0.91 6.57
N ILE A 56 5.72 0.03 6.25
CA ILE A 56 5.82 1.34 6.91
C ILE A 56 5.50 2.43 5.89
N PRO A 57 4.28 2.98 5.87
CA PRO A 57 3.93 4.10 5.01
C PRO A 57 4.51 5.41 5.55
N VAL A 58 5.04 6.25 4.65
CA VAL A 58 5.53 7.62 4.95
C VAL A 58 4.78 8.58 4.02
N ILE A 59 4.21 9.64 4.60
CA ILE A 59 3.54 10.71 3.86
C ILE A 59 4.37 11.98 4.05
N MET A 60 4.68 12.65 2.96
CA MET A 60 5.40 13.93 2.94
C MET A 60 4.48 14.99 2.35
N GLU A 61 4.32 16.10 3.07
CA GLU A 61 3.66 17.30 2.57
C GLU A 61 4.70 18.15 1.81
N ILE A 62 4.34 18.69 0.65
CA ILE A 62 5.23 19.43 -0.27
C ILE A 62 4.77 20.89 -0.34
#